data_AF-A0A1W2CDM6-F1
#
_entry.id   AF-A0A1W2CDM6-F1
#
_cell.length_a   1.000
_cell.length_b   1.000
_cell.length_c   1.000
_cell.angle_alpha   90.00
_cell.angle_beta   90.00
_cell.angle_gamma   90.00
#
_symmetry.space_group_name_H-M   'P 1'
#
loop_
_entity.id
_entity.type
_entity.pdbx_description
1 polymer ?
#
loop_
_entity_poly.entity_id
_entity_poly.type
_entity_poly.pdbx_seq_one_letter_code
_entity_poly.pdbx_strand_id
1 'polypeptide(L)'
;MSLSLLSRYAFFAACVLFTLASLPFTHHEWLWPFTLTTGILSLIGIFDLLQQRHAVRRNYPILGNIRYLVEAIRPEIRQYLLESDSDALPFSRAQRSLVYARAKNEASDKPFGTLIDVYESGFEFIGHSMRPAPLADPSSFRVIVGGPQCSQPYSASIFNISAMSFGSLSANAIRALNQGAKLGNFHHDTGEGSISPYHREHGGDLVWELGSGYFGCRTPDGRFDPERFAAQARSPQVRMIEIKMSQGAKPGHGGILPKHKVTQEIAETRGVLMGEDCISPSRHSAFSTPIEMMQFIAQLRELSGGKPVGFKFCLGHPWEFMGIAKAMLETGILPDFIVVDGKEGGTGAAPVEFTDHIGVPLREGLLFVHNTLVGLNLRDKIKLGASGKIVSAFDIASVLAIGADWANSARGFMFAIGCIQSQSCHTNKCPTGVATQDPLRQRALVVPDKAQRVLNFHHNTLRALAEMLAAAGLEHPAQLEAKHLVRRISATEIKLFSQMHVFLKPGELLTGEVNGQFYSRMWQLARADSFEPHSEVAA
;
A
#
# COMPACT_ATOMS: atom_id res chain seq x y z
N MET A 1 32.96 -24.64 -39.24
CA MET A 1 32.46 -24.16 -37.93
C MET A 1 31.92 -22.76 -38.12
N SER A 2 30.63 -22.54 -37.84
CA SER A 2 30.03 -21.20 -38.01
C SER A 2 30.68 -20.21 -37.04
N LEU A 3 30.98 -18.98 -37.49
CA LEU A 3 31.57 -17.90 -36.66
C LEU A 3 30.82 -17.67 -35.33
N SER A 4 29.55 -18.08 -35.26
CA SER A 4 28.71 -18.14 -34.07
C SER A 4 29.30 -18.96 -32.92
N LEU A 5 29.86 -20.16 -33.18
CA LEU A 5 30.47 -21.01 -32.15
C LEU A 5 31.76 -20.41 -31.59
N LEU A 6 32.55 -19.75 -32.44
CA LEU A 6 33.76 -19.05 -32.01
C LEU A 6 33.41 -17.90 -31.06
N SER A 7 32.38 -17.10 -31.39
CA SER A 7 32.00 -15.95 -30.56
C SER A 7 31.56 -16.32 -29.12
N ARG A 8 30.99 -17.52 -28.94
CA ARG A 8 30.41 -17.99 -27.68
C ARG A 8 31.45 -18.45 -26.66
N TYR A 9 32.47 -19.16 -27.13
CA TYR A 9 33.51 -19.74 -26.28
C TYR A 9 34.87 -19.03 -26.39
N ALA A 10 35.03 -18.07 -27.31
CA ALA A 10 36.30 -17.37 -27.56
C ALA A 10 36.91 -16.80 -26.29
N PHE A 11 36.12 -16.12 -25.45
CA PHE A 11 36.65 -15.51 -24.22
C PHE A 11 37.13 -16.55 -23.20
N PHE A 12 36.38 -17.64 -23.05
CA PHE A 12 36.78 -18.77 -22.21
C PHE A 12 38.02 -19.48 -22.76
N ALA A 13 38.05 -19.76 -24.05
CA ALA A 13 39.21 -20.35 -24.71
C ALA A 13 40.45 -19.45 -24.57
N ALA A 14 40.31 -18.14 -24.73
CA ALA A 14 41.38 -17.16 -24.50
C ALA A 14 41.89 -17.19 -23.06
N CYS A 15 41.00 -17.25 -22.05
CA CYS A 15 41.41 -17.37 -20.65
C CYS A 15 42.18 -18.67 -20.39
N VAL A 16 41.70 -19.80 -20.93
CA VAL A 16 42.36 -21.11 -20.78
C VAL A 16 43.72 -21.12 -21.47
N LEU A 17 43.78 -20.66 -22.73
CA LEU A 17 45.02 -20.61 -23.51
C LEU A 17 46.04 -19.67 -22.88
N PHE A 18 45.62 -18.49 -22.41
CA PHE A 18 46.51 -17.55 -21.72
C PHE A 18 47.03 -18.12 -20.41
N THR A 19 46.18 -18.80 -19.62
CA THR A 19 46.60 -19.46 -18.38
C THR A 19 47.64 -20.55 -18.67
N LEU A 20 47.37 -21.43 -19.63
CA LEU A 20 48.30 -22.50 -20.01
C LEU A 20 49.61 -21.98 -20.61
N ALA A 21 49.54 -20.93 -21.43
CA ALA A 21 50.71 -20.32 -22.05
C ALA A 21 51.56 -19.50 -21.07
N SER A 22 50.98 -18.95 -20.00
CA SER A 22 51.70 -18.13 -19.02
C SER A 22 52.30 -18.94 -17.86
N LEU A 23 51.79 -20.15 -17.57
CA LEU A 23 52.31 -21.05 -16.53
C LEU A 23 53.84 -21.29 -16.59
N PRO A 24 54.47 -21.50 -17.76
CA PRO A 24 55.93 -21.68 -17.87
C PRO A 24 56.75 -20.40 -17.62
N PHE A 25 56.12 -19.22 -17.71
CA PHE A 25 56.78 -17.91 -17.59
C PHE A 25 56.52 -17.24 -16.23
N THR A 26 56.05 -18.01 -15.25
CA THR A 26 55.71 -17.56 -13.88
C THR A 26 56.92 -17.07 -13.06
N HIS A 27 58.14 -17.26 -13.57
CA HIS A 27 59.36 -16.64 -13.02
C HIS A 27 59.36 -15.11 -13.12
N HIS A 28 58.53 -14.52 -13.99
CA HIS A 28 58.34 -13.07 -14.05
C HIS A 28 57.21 -12.64 -13.12
N GLU A 29 57.56 -11.94 -12.03
CA GLU A 29 56.62 -11.53 -10.97
C GLU A 29 55.43 -10.72 -11.48
N TRP A 30 55.61 -9.94 -12.56
CA TRP A 30 54.55 -9.12 -13.15
C TRP A 30 53.47 -9.93 -13.89
N LEU A 31 53.76 -11.16 -14.30
CA LEU A 31 52.79 -12.04 -14.98
C LEU A 31 51.85 -12.75 -14.00
N TRP A 32 52.26 -12.91 -12.75
CA TRP A 32 51.54 -13.66 -11.73
C TRP A 32 50.08 -13.20 -11.51
N PRO A 33 49.77 -11.89 -11.39
CA PRO A 33 48.39 -11.43 -11.23
C PRO A 33 47.49 -11.78 -12.42
N PHE A 34 48.04 -11.75 -13.64
CA PHE A 34 47.28 -12.05 -14.85
C PHE A 34 47.01 -13.55 -14.97
N THR A 35 48.02 -14.40 -14.75
CA THR A 35 47.87 -15.86 -14.76
C THR A 35 46.89 -16.34 -13.70
N LEU A 36 46.94 -15.77 -12.49
CA LEU A 36 46.00 -16.11 -11.42
C LEU A 36 44.57 -15.70 -11.79
N THR A 37 44.39 -14.49 -12.31
CA THR A 37 43.06 -13.99 -12.71
C THR A 37 42.47 -14.84 -13.83
N THR A 38 43.21 -15.12 -14.90
CA THR A 38 42.71 -15.96 -16.00
C THR A 38 42.50 -17.41 -15.56
N GLY A 39 43.33 -17.93 -14.65
CA GLY A 39 43.16 -19.27 -14.08
C GLY A 39 41.85 -19.40 -13.29
N ILE A 40 41.53 -18.41 -12.45
CA ILE A 40 40.25 -18.35 -11.74
C ILE A 40 39.08 -18.25 -12.74
N LEU A 41 39.18 -17.39 -13.75
CA LEU A 41 38.14 -17.28 -14.79
C LEU A 41 37.98 -18.58 -15.58
N SER A 42 39.05 -19.30 -15.89
CA SER A 42 38.99 -20.62 -16.51
C SER A 42 38.28 -21.65 -15.63
N LEU A 43 38.55 -21.67 -14.32
CA LEU A 43 37.81 -22.55 -13.38
C LEU A 43 36.31 -22.20 -13.33
N ILE A 44 35.97 -20.90 -13.31
CA ILE A 44 34.58 -20.43 -13.38
C ILE A 44 33.93 -20.87 -14.70
N GLY A 45 34.64 -20.75 -15.82
CA GLY A 45 34.15 -21.17 -17.14
C GLY A 45 33.92 -22.68 -17.24
N ILE A 46 34.79 -23.50 -16.63
CA ILE A 46 34.59 -24.95 -16.52
C ILE A 46 33.33 -25.25 -15.69
N PHE A 47 33.18 -24.57 -14.55
CA PHE A 47 31.98 -24.72 -13.72
C PHE A 47 30.71 -24.30 -14.49
N ASP A 48 30.75 -23.23 -15.27
CA ASP A 48 29.64 -22.74 -16.10
C ASP A 48 29.22 -23.72 -17.20
N LEU A 49 30.17 -24.46 -17.77
CA LEU A 49 29.93 -25.52 -18.76
C LEU A 49 29.31 -26.77 -18.14
N LEU A 50 29.74 -27.14 -16.93
CA LEU A 50 29.30 -28.35 -16.24
C LEU A 50 27.92 -28.19 -15.62
N GLN A 51 27.60 -27.01 -15.09
CA GLN A 51 26.30 -26.76 -14.47
C GLN A 51 25.15 -26.87 -15.50
N GLN A 52 23.98 -27.31 -15.02
CA GLN A 52 22.80 -27.59 -15.86
C GLN A 52 21.66 -26.59 -15.66
N ARG A 53 21.78 -25.61 -14.75
CA ARG A 53 20.68 -24.73 -14.32
C ARG A 53 20.55 -23.44 -15.14
N HIS A 54 21.65 -22.89 -15.65
CA HIS A 54 21.67 -21.60 -16.34
C HIS A 54 22.13 -21.77 -17.80
N ALA A 55 21.18 -21.71 -18.73
CA ALA A 55 21.44 -21.85 -20.17
C ALA A 55 22.37 -20.77 -20.72
N VAL A 56 22.32 -19.54 -20.19
CA VAL A 56 23.17 -18.41 -20.65
C VAL A 56 24.63 -18.61 -20.24
N ARG A 57 24.90 -19.00 -18.98
CA ARG A 57 26.26 -19.31 -18.50
C ARG A 57 26.88 -20.46 -19.26
N ARG A 58 26.09 -21.48 -19.61
CA ARG A 58 26.55 -22.63 -20.38
C ARG A 58 26.89 -22.29 -21.83
N ASN A 59 26.11 -21.40 -22.46
CA ASN A 59 26.36 -20.95 -23.84
C ASN A 59 27.44 -19.86 -23.95
N TYR A 60 27.71 -19.12 -22.87
CA TYR A 60 28.73 -18.07 -22.80
C TYR A 60 29.50 -18.18 -21.46
N PRO A 61 30.42 -19.16 -21.32
CA PRO A 61 31.15 -19.37 -20.07
C PRO A 61 31.96 -18.12 -19.70
N ILE A 62 32.02 -17.81 -18.40
CA ILE A 62 32.58 -16.57 -17.84
C ILE A 62 31.70 -15.35 -18.13
N LEU A 63 31.51 -14.97 -19.40
CA LEU A 63 30.80 -13.74 -19.79
C LEU A 63 29.32 -13.74 -19.37
N GLY A 64 28.69 -14.92 -19.36
CA GLY A 64 27.33 -15.10 -18.86
C GLY A 64 27.16 -14.68 -17.40
N ASN A 65 28.22 -14.74 -16.57
CA ASN A 65 28.15 -14.29 -15.17
C ASN A 65 28.03 -12.77 -15.06
N ILE A 66 28.55 -12.00 -16.03
CA ILE A 66 28.40 -10.53 -16.03
C ILE A 66 26.92 -10.16 -16.09
N ARG A 67 26.13 -10.88 -16.90
CA ARG A 67 24.68 -10.68 -16.95
C ARG A 67 24.06 -10.85 -15.56
N TYR A 68 24.34 -11.94 -14.87
CA TYR A 68 23.73 -12.22 -13.55
C TYR A 68 24.26 -11.28 -12.46
N LEU A 69 25.51 -10.83 -12.55
CA LEU A 69 26.08 -9.80 -11.67
C LEU A 69 25.34 -8.46 -11.86
N VAL A 70 25.19 -8.02 -13.11
CA VAL A 70 24.44 -6.80 -13.43
C VAL A 70 22.98 -6.96 -13.04
N GLU A 71 22.33 -8.09 -13.32
CA GLU A 71 20.95 -8.36 -12.89
C GLU A 71 20.78 -8.31 -11.37
N ALA A 72 21.77 -8.74 -10.60
CA ALA A 72 21.71 -8.74 -9.14
C ALA A 72 21.82 -7.33 -8.54
N ILE A 73 22.56 -6.41 -9.16
CA ILE A 73 22.76 -5.02 -8.69
C ILE A 73 21.80 -4.04 -9.41
N ARG A 74 21.17 -4.50 -10.51
CA ARG A 74 20.26 -3.69 -11.34
C ARG A 74 19.16 -3.02 -10.51
N PRO A 75 18.45 -3.68 -9.58
CA PRO A 75 17.38 -3.04 -8.82
C PRO A 75 17.85 -1.79 -8.07
N GLU A 76 19.06 -1.80 -7.51
CA GLU A 76 19.64 -0.71 -6.74
C GLU A 76 20.18 0.43 -7.61
N ILE A 77 20.80 0.09 -8.75
CA ILE A 77 21.37 1.07 -9.69
C ILE A 77 20.30 1.73 -10.55
N ARG A 78 19.22 1.01 -10.88
CA ARG A 78 18.19 1.43 -11.85
C ARG A 78 17.64 2.82 -11.53
N GLN A 79 17.39 3.12 -10.26
CA GLN A 79 16.87 4.42 -9.82
C GLN A 79 17.82 5.61 -10.07
N TYR A 80 19.13 5.36 -10.22
CA TYR A 80 20.15 6.40 -10.33
C TYR A 80 20.67 6.57 -11.76
N LEU A 81 20.81 5.49 -12.52
CA LEU A 81 21.45 5.51 -13.83
C LEU A 81 20.52 5.22 -15.01
N LEU A 82 19.32 4.67 -14.78
CA LEU A 82 18.47 4.13 -15.86
C LEU A 82 17.05 4.69 -15.91
N GLU A 83 16.44 5.03 -14.77
CA GLU A 83 15.06 5.56 -14.71
C GLU A 83 15.00 7.06 -15.05
N SER A 84 14.12 7.42 -15.98
CA SER A 84 13.73 8.82 -16.17
C SER A 84 12.88 9.31 -14.99
N ASP A 85 12.76 10.63 -14.83
CA ASP A 85 11.98 11.20 -13.71
C ASP A 85 10.49 10.87 -13.76
N SER A 86 9.96 10.63 -14.98
CA SER A 86 8.56 10.32 -15.27
C SER A 86 8.28 8.84 -15.48
N ASP A 87 9.32 7.99 -15.62
CA ASP A 87 9.14 6.54 -15.74
C ASP A 87 8.45 6.00 -14.49
N ALA A 88 7.17 5.68 -14.59
CA ALA A 88 6.46 5.01 -13.52
C ALA A 88 6.89 3.54 -13.49
N LEU A 89 7.08 2.96 -12.29
CA LEU A 89 6.47 1.68 -11.84
C LEU A 89 7.14 1.18 -10.54
N PRO A 90 6.43 1.11 -9.39
CA PRO A 90 5.09 1.64 -9.09
C PRO A 90 5.02 3.15 -8.83
N PHE A 91 6.09 3.82 -8.39
CA PHE A 91 6.18 5.29 -8.27
C PHE A 91 7.31 5.82 -9.14
N SER A 92 7.11 7.02 -9.69
CA SER A 92 8.15 7.73 -10.43
C SER A 92 9.27 8.20 -9.50
N ARG A 93 10.44 8.53 -10.06
CA ARG A 93 11.54 9.11 -9.28
C ARG A 93 11.17 10.48 -8.71
N ALA A 94 10.38 11.29 -9.43
CA ALA A 94 9.88 12.57 -8.93
C ALA A 94 9.01 12.39 -7.68
N GLN A 95 8.07 11.43 -7.69
CA GLN A 95 7.21 11.14 -6.54
C GLN A 95 8.03 10.65 -5.32
N ARG A 96 8.98 9.74 -5.52
CA ARG A 96 9.86 9.28 -4.43
C ARG A 96 10.72 10.41 -3.87
N SER A 97 11.28 11.24 -4.75
CA SER A 97 12.13 12.37 -4.35
C SER A 97 11.34 13.41 -3.55
N LEU A 98 10.08 13.69 -3.92
CA LEU A 98 9.18 14.52 -3.13
C LEU A 98 9.03 13.99 -1.70
N VAL A 99 8.76 12.69 -1.56
CA VAL A 99 8.63 12.06 -0.24
C VAL A 99 9.93 12.14 0.56
N TYR A 100 11.07 11.85 -0.07
CA TYR A 100 12.37 11.93 0.60
C TYR A 100 12.71 13.34 1.06
N ALA A 101 12.49 14.36 0.23
CA ALA A 101 12.76 15.75 0.57
C ALA A 101 11.89 16.17 1.77
N ARG A 102 10.58 15.91 1.71
CA ARG A 102 9.65 16.20 2.82
C ARG A 102 10.02 15.47 4.10
N ALA A 103 10.39 14.19 4.01
CA ALA A 103 10.77 13.38 5.16
C ALA A 103 12.07 13.89 5.81
N LYS A 104 13.07 14.29 5.01
CA LYS A 104 14.33 14.84 5.52
C LYS A 104 14.26 16.32 5.93
N ASN A 105 13.10 16.94 5.77
CA ASN A 105 12.91 18.38 5.96
C ASN A 105 13.83 19.22 5.05
N GLU A 106 14.08 18.73 3.84
CA GLU A 106 14.77 19.44 2.77
C GLU A 106 13.75 20.22 1.94
N ALA A 107 14.19 21.33 1.32
CA ALA A 107 13.32 22.11 0.44
C ALA A 107 12.82 21.23 -0.72
N SER A 108 11.49 21.15 -0.89
CA SER A 108 10.86 20.45 -2.01
C SER A 108 10.60 21.35 -3.21
N ASP A 109 11.18 22.56 -3.20
CA ASP A 109 11.03 23.54 -4.27
C ASP A 109 11.76 23.08 -5.51
N LYS A 110 11.08 23.16 -6.65
CA LYS A 110 11.64 22.80 -7.94
C LYS A 110 11.82 24.05 -8.81
N PRO A 111 13.06 24.44 -9.16
CA PRO A 111 13.27 25.54 -10.10
C PRO A 111 12.86 25.13 -11.53
N PHE A 112 12.74 26.11 -12.42
CA PHE A 112 12.56 25.90 -13.87
C PHE A 112 11.16 25.43 -14.35
N GLY A 113 10.20 25.28 -13.44
CA GLY A 113 8.78 25.07 -13.77
C GLY A 113 8.32 23.61 -13.93
N THR A 114 7.16 23.43 -14.57
CA THR A 114 6.48 22.14 -14.70
C THR A 114 7.20 21.21 -15.70
N LEU A 115 7.54 19.99 -15.27
CA LEU A 115 8.11 18.96 -16.17
C LEU A 115 7.07 17.97 -16.71
N ILE A 116 5.87 17.95 -16.13
CA ILE A 116 4.77 17.10 -16.59
C ILE A 116 4.21 17.72 -17.87
N ASP A 117 3.89 16.91 -18.86
CA ASP A 117 3.18 17.39 -20.05
C ASP A 117 1.73 17.76 -19.67
N VAL A 118 1.46 19.06 -19.59
CA VAL A 118 0.16 19.62 -19.21
C VAL A 118 -0.90 19.49 -20.32
N TYR A 119 -0.48 19.11 -21.53
CA TYR A 119 -1.35 18.89 -22.68
C TYR A 119 -1.66 17.40 -22.89
N GLU A 120 -1.03 16.50 -22.14
CA GLU A 120 -1.34 15.08 -22.15
C GLU A 120 -2.76 14.80 -21.62
N SER A 121 -3.48 13.88 -22.27
CA SER A 121 -4.76 13.39 -21.76
C SER A 121 -4.55 12.72 -20.41
N GLY A 122 -5.37 13.09 -19.42
CA GLY A 122 -5.21 12.63 -18.06
C GLY A 122 -4.42 13.56 -17.15
N PHE A 123 -3.88 14.67 -17.64
CA PHE A 123 -3.33 15.71 -16.76
C PHE A 123 -4.43 16.25 -15.84
N GLU A 124 -4.17 16.25 -14.54
CA GLU A 124 -5.10 16.69 -13.50
C GLU A 124 -4.50 17.85 -12.72
N PHE A 125 -5.34 18.82 -12.38
CA PHE A 125 -4.93 20.00 -11.62
C PHE A 125 -6.09 20.56 -10.80
N ILE A 126 -5.75 21.39 -9.80
CA ILE A 126 -6.71 22.14 -8.99
C ILE A 126 -6.81 23.57 -9.52
N GLY A 127 -8.03 24.10 -9.59
CA GLY A 127 -8.24 25.51 -9.94
C GLY A 127 -7.81 26.43 -8.80
N HIS A 128 -7.04 27.48 -9.10
CA HIS A 128 -6.74 28.53 -8.12
C HIS A 128 -7.87 29.55 -8.03
N SER A 129 -8.01 30.19 -6.88
CA SER A 129 -8.95 31.30 -6.67
C SER A 129 -8.29 32.63 -7.00
N MET A 130 -9.03 33.55 -7.62
CA MET A 130 -8.62 34.95 -7.75
C MET A 130 -8.60 35.69 -6.41
N ARG A 131 -9.22 35.10 -5.38
CA ARG A 131 -9.17 35.53 -3.99
C ARG A 131 -8.73 34.34 -3.12
N PRO A 132 -7.41 34.11 -2.98
CA PRO A 132 -6.88 33.08 -2.10
C PRO A 132 -7.36 33.26 -0.66
N ALA A 133 -7.53 32.14 0.04
CA ALA A 133 -7.85 32.12 1.46
C ALA A 133 -6.55 32.31 2.29
N PRO A 134 -6.64 32.75 3.55
CA PRO A 134 -5.49 32.75 4.45
C PRO A 134 -5.00 31.31 4.67
N LEU A 135 -3.70 31.17 4.94
CA LEU A 135 -3.10 29.87 5.23
C LEU A 135 -3.65 29.31 6.55
N ALA A 136 -4.34 28.18 6.48
CA ALA A 136 -4.84 27.46 7.65
C ALA A 136 -3.73 26.68 8.35
N ASP A 137 -3.89 26.45 9.67
CA ASP A 137 -3.00 25.57 10.43
C ASP A 137 -3.23 24.11 10.02
N PRO A 138 -2.22 23.41 9.44
CA PRO A 138 -2.35 22.01 9.05
C PRO A 138 -2.68 21.06 10.19
N SER A 139 -2.37 21.42 11.45
CA SER A 139 -2.67 20.60 12.63
C SER A 139 -4.18 20.45 12.88
N SER A 140 -4.97 21.42 12.40
CA SER A 140 -6.43 21.44 12.50
C SER A 140 -7.12 20.47 11.54
N PHE A 141 -6.42 19.96 10.53
CA PHE A 141 -6.99 19.08 9.50
C PHE A 141 -7.25 17.69 10.05
N ARG A 142 -8.41 17.54 10.70
CA ARG A 142 -8.84 16.33 11.38
C ARG A 142 -10.30 16.00 11.06
N VAL A 143 -10.64 14.72 11.22
CA VAL A 143 -11.99 14.20 11.06
C VAL A 143 -12.36 13.36 12.29
N ILE A 144 -13.60 13.51 12.76
CA ILE A 144 -14.16 12.66 13.81
C ILE A 144 -14.70 11.38 13.18
N VAL A 145 -14.13 10.24 13.58
CA VAL A 145 -14.52 8.90 13.18
C VAL A 145 -15.27 8.23 14.32
N GLY A 146 -16.50 7.78 14.05
CA GLY A 146 -17.42 7.25 15.05
C GLY A 146 -18.85 7.62 14.67
N GLY A 147 -19.63 6.63 14.22
CA GLY A 147 -21.02 6.81 13.85
C GLY A 147 -21.94 6.90 15.07
N PRO A 148 -23.27 6.96 14.87
CA PRO A 148 -24.25 7.14 15.94
C PRO A 148 -24.23 6.05 17.04
N GLN A 149 -23.68 4.87 16.73
CA GLN A 149 -23.62 3.72 17.62
C GLN A 149 -22.28 3.61 18.38
N CYS A 150 -21.31 4.50 18.10
CA CYS A 150 -20.00 4.54 18.76
C CYS A 150 -20.03 5.43 20.00
N SER A 151 -19.42 4.97 21.10
CA SER A 151 -19.30 5.73 22.34
C SER A 151 -17.93 6.38 22.55
N GLN A 152 -16.91 5.98 21.79
CA GLN A 152 -15.55 6.49 21.88
C GLN A 152 -15.03 6.98 20.51
N PRO A 153 -15.60 8.05 19.94
CA PRO A 153 -15.16 8.55 18.64
C PRO A 153 -13.69 8.99 18.66
N TYR A 154 -13.00 8.84 17.52
CA TYR A 154 -11.59 9.16 17.36
C TYR A 154 -11.39 10.37 16.45
N SER A 155 -10.57 11.34 16.86
CA SER A 155 -10.16 12.46 16.03
C SER A 155 -8.93 12.08 15.19
N ALA A 156 -9.16 11.56 13.99
CA ALA A 156 -8.10 11.17 13.07
C ALA A 156 -7.54 12.41 12.34
N SER A 157 -6.23 12.44 12.13
CA SER A 157 -5.63 13.31 11.10
C SER A 157 -6.20 12.94 9.73
N ILE A 158 -6.27 13.86 8.77
CA ILE A 158 -6.71 13.54 7.40
C ILE A 158 -5.67 12.73 6.61
N PHE A 159 -4.45 12.60 7.11
CA PHE A 159 -3.38 11.79 6.50
C PHE A 159 -2.75 10.87 7.55
N ASN A 160 -2.75 9.56 7.32
CA ASN A 160 -2.25 8.57 8.30
C ASN A 160 -1.47 7.42 7.64
N ILE A 161 -0.83 6.60 8.47
CA ILE A 161 -0.10 5.41 8.01
C ILE A 161 -1.08 4.28 7.75
N SER A 162 -1.13 3.79 6.52
CA SER A 162 -1.99 2.66 6.10
C SER A 162 -1.43 1.31 6.58
N ALA A 163 -2.30 0.31 6.69
CA ALA A 163 -2.03 -1.07 7.08
C ALA A 163 -0.73 -1.65 6.51
N MET A 164 0.22 -1.98 7.40
CA MET A 164 1.44 -2.72 7.04
C MET A 164 1.89 -3.65 8.17
N SER A 165 1.80 -4.96 7.93
CA SER A 165 2.02 -5.96 8.98
C SER A 165 3.46 -6.05 9.50
N PHE A 166 3.60 -6.21 10.81
CA PHE A 166 4.82 -6.78 11.40
C PHE A 166 5.04 -8.20 10.84
N GLY A 167 6.26 -8.47 10.39
CA GLY A 167 6.62 -9.63 9.58
C GLY A 167 6.81 -9.27 8.11
N SER A 168 5.89 -8.50 7.52
CA SER A 168 6.16 -7.88 6.21
C SER A 168 7.24 -6.80 6.37
N LEU A 169 7.04 -5.94 7.37
CA LEU A 169 8.00 -4.94 7.84
C LEU A 169 8.86 -5.49 8.98
N SER A 170 10.03 -4.88 9.15
CA SER A 170 10.97 -5.15 10.24
C SER A 170 10.51 -4.55 11.57
N ALA A 171 11.12 -5.01 12.67
CA ALA A 171 10.90 -4.45 14.00
C ALA A 171 11.20 -2.95 14.04
N ASN A 172 12.35 -2.55 13.49
CA ASN A 172 12.78 -1.15 13.47
C ASN A 172 11.87 -0.27 12.60
N ALA A 173 11.32 -0.80 11.51
CA ALA A 173 10.34 -0.08 10.71
C ALA A 173 9.06 0.19 11.51
N ILE A 174 8.52 -0.83 12.21
CA ILE A 174 7.32 -0.68 13.05
C ILE A 174 7.55 0.35 14.18
N ARG A 175 8.70 0.29 14.87
CA ARG A 175 9.06 1.27 15.90
C ARG A 175 9.10 2.69 15.35
N ALA A 176 9.81 2.90 14.25
CA ALA A 176 9.95 4.22 13.63
C ALA A 176 8.59 4.79 13.19
N LEU A 177 7.75 3.96 12.59
CA LEU A 177 6.40 4.34 12.16
C LEU A 177 5.52 4.72 13.37
N ASN A 178 5.47 3.89 14.42
CA ASN A 178 4.64 4.18 15.60
C ASN A 178 5.17 5.38 16.39
N GLN A 179 6.48 5.52 16.54
CA GLN A 179 7.08 6.69 17.19
C GLN A 179 6.78 7.98 16.43
N GLY A 180 6.94 7.97 15.10
CA GLY A 180 6.59 9.14 14.28
C GLY A 180 5.10 9.49 14.33
N ALA A 181 4.23 8.48 14.34
CA ALA A 181 2.78 8.65 14.52
C ALA A 181 2.43 9.28 15.87
N LYS A 182 3.10 8.85 16.95
CA LYS A 182 2.97 9.46 18.28
C LYS A 182 3.38 10.93 18.28
N LEU A 183 4.53 11.23 17.69
CA LEU A 183 5.06 12.60 17.65
C LEU A 183 4.17 13.54 16.84
N GLY A 184 3.58 13.05 15.73
CA GLY A 184 2.73 13.85 14.85
C GLY A 184 1.23 13.81 15.16
N ASN A 185 0.82 13.08 16.19
CA ASN A 185 -0.59 12.91 16.57
C ASN A 185 -1.47 12.40 15.40
N PHE A 186 -1.03 11.32 14.75
CA PHE A 186 -1.79 10.58 13.74
C PHE A 186 -1.71 9.07 14.03
N HIS A 187 -2.55 8.26 13.40
CA HIS A 187 -2.59 6.83 13.71
C HIS A 187 -1.62 6.00 12.84
N HIS A 188 -1.23 4.85 13.39
CA HIS A 188 -0.55 3.78 12.69
C HIS A 188 -1.43 2.53 12.64
N ASP A 189 -1.80 2.12 11.43
CA ASP A 189 -2.50 0.87 11.21
C ASP A 189 -1.54 -0.33 11.21
N THR A 190 -1.81 -1.31 12.08
CA THR A 190 -0.94 -2.47 12.31
C THR A 190 -0.81 -3.42 11.12
N GLY A 191 -1.76 -3.34 10.18
CA GLY A 191 -2.00 -4.37 9.19
C GLY A 191 -2.35 -5.74 9.79
N GLU A 192 -2.51 -6.74 8.93
CA GLU A 192 -2.88 -8.11 9.32
C GLU A 192 -1.94 -8.81 10.33
N GLY A 193 -0.76 -8.27 10.62
CA GLY A 193 0.27 -8.94 11.42
C GLY A 193 -0.01 -9.05 12.91
N SER A 194 -1.15 -8.51 13.36
CA SER A 194 -1.49 -8.23 14.75
C SER A 194 -0.64 -7.12 15.40
N ILE A 195 -0.95 -6.83 16.67
CA ILE A 195 -0.28 -5.82 17.46
C ILE A 195 0.99 -6.40 18.08
N SER A 196 2.13 -6.19 17.42
CA SER A 196 3.44 -6.62 17.95
C SER A 196 3.92 -5.77 19.14
N PRO A 197 4.91 -6.26 19.93
CA PRO A 197 5.54 -5.46 20.99
C PRO A 197 6.06 -4.11 20.48
N TYR A 198 6.61 -4.08 19.26
CA TYR A 198 7.14 -2.89 18.62
C TYR A 198 6.09 -1.81 18.32
N HIS A 199 4.82 -2.19 18.15
CA HIS A 199 3.73 -1.21 18.07
C HIS A 199 3.44 -0.58 19.43
N ARG A 200 3.65 -1.32 20.52
CA ARG A 200 3.33 -0.90 21.89
C ARG A 200 4.37 0.06 22.47
N GLU A 201 5.65 -0.13 22.14
CA GLU A 201 6.79 0.56 22.78
C GLU A 201 6.65 2.08 22.91
N HIS A 202 6.17 2.77 21.88
CA HIS A 202 6.13 4.24 21.86
C HIS A 202 4.75 4.84 22.13
N GLY A 203 3.70 4.01 22.28
CA GLY A 203 2.37 4.47 22.65
C GLY A 203 1.69 5.39 21.62
N GLY A 204 2.07 5.30 20.33
CA GLY A 204 1.36 5.95 19.22
C GLY A 204 0.00 5.29 18.99
N ASP A 205 -1.00 6.08 18.60
CA ASP A 205 -2.36 5.60 18.38
C ASP A 205 -2.40 4.54 17.26
N LEU A 206 -3.17 3.47 17.48
CA LEU A 206 -3.24 2.32 16.58
C LEU A 206 -4.64 2.16 15.98
N VAL A 207 -4.67 1.77 14.71
CA VAL A 207 -5.80 1.04 14.12
C VAL A 207 -5.42 -0.41 14.10
N TRP A 208 -6.21 -1.26 14.75
CA TRP A 208 -5.96 -2.70 14.71
C TRP A 208 -6.70 -3.32 13.52
N GLU A 209 -5.94 -3.69 12.48
CA GLU A 209 -6.48 -4.37 11.31
C GLU A 209 -6.60 -5.89 11.57
N LEU A 210 -7.82 -6.41 11.40
CA LEU A 210 -8.18 -7.81 11.51
C LEU A 210 -8.33 -8.43 10.12
N GLY A 211 -7.32 -9.19 9.69
CA GLY A 211 -7.43 -10.05 8.50
C GLY A 211 -8.17 -11.35 8.79
N SER A 212 -8.47 -12.12 7.74
CA SER A 212 -9.15 -13.42 7.80
C SER A 212 -8.44 -14.49 8.63
N GLY A 213 -7.14 -14.33 8.91
CA GLY A 213 -6.36 -15.20 9.79
C GLY A 213 -6.55 -14.91 11.29
N TYR A 214 -7.24 -13.82 11.65
CA TYR A 214 -7.50 -13.36 13.03
C TYR A 214 -6.26 -13.34 13.93
N PHE A 215 -5.10 -12.96 13.37
CA PHE A 215 -3.83 -13.03 14.10
C PHE A 215 -3.85 -12.18 15.38
N GLY A 216 -3.40 -12.79 16.47
CA GLY A 216 -3.43 -12.24 17.84
C GLY A 216 -4.81 -12.22 18.52
N CYS A 217 -5.88 -12.66 17.85
CA CYS A 217 -7.19 -12.92 18.44
C CYS A 217 -7.85 -14.17 17.83
N ARG A 218 -7.05 -15.22 17.68
CA ARG A 218 -7.50 -16.50 17.14
C ARG A 218 -7.43 -17.62 18.16
N THR A 219 -8.32 -18.59 17.99
CA THR A 219 -8.24 -19.91 18.59
C THR A 219 -7.14 -20.75 17.92
N PRO A 220 -6.73 -21.89 18.52
CA PRO A 220 -5.74 -22.80 17.90
C PRO A 220 -6.14 -23.30 16.51
N ASP A 221 -7.44 -23.50 16.25
CA ASP A 221 -7.99 -23.91 14.95
C ASP A 221 -8.19 -22.74 13.97
N GLY A 222 -7.86 -21.50 14.38
CA GLY A 222 -7.85 -20.33 13.51
C GLY A 222 -9.17 -19.59 13.34
N ARG A 223 -10.13 -19.82 14.23
CA ARG A 223 -11.36 -19.02 14.33
C ARG A 223 -11.12 -17.78 15.19
N PHE A 224 -12.03 -16.84 15.10
CA PHE A 224 -12.04 -15.65 15.94
C PHE A 224 -12.21 -16.01 17.43
N ASP A 225 -11.41 -15.39 18.30
CA ASP A 225 -11.46 -15.53 19.75
C ASP A 225 -11.88 -14.19 20.39
N PRO A 226 -13.14 -14.10 20.90
CA PRO A 226 -13.68 -12.87 21.48
C PRO A 226 -12.92 -12.35 22.71
N GLU A 227 -12.40 -13.25 23.56
CA GLU A 227 -11.71 -12.87 24.79
C GLU A 227 -10.35 -12.26 24.48
N ARG A 228 -9.59 -12.92 23.61
CA ARG A 228 -8.29 -12.42 23.15
C ARG A 228 -8.45 -11.11 22.36
N PHE A 229 -9.50 -11.01 21.55
CA PHE A 229 -9.86 -9.74 20.90
C PHE A 229 -10.11 -8.63 21.92
N ALA A 230 -11.01 -8.85 22.88
CA ALA A 230 -11.37 -7.83 23.88
C ALA A 230 -10.14 -7.37 24.70
N ALA A 231 -9.26 -8.31 25.07
CA ALA A 231 -8.03 -8.00 25.82
C ALA A 231 -7.11 -7.01 25.08
N GLN A 232 -6.93 -7.19 23.77
CA GLN A 232 -6.11 -6.30 22.94
C GLN A 232 -6.86 -5.00 22.58
N ALA A 233 -8.11 -5.13 22.15
CA ALA A 233 -8.93 -4.03 21.64
C ALA A 233 -9.25 -2.99 22.70
N ARG A 234 -9.38 -3.35 23.98
CA ARG A 234 -9.66 -2.41 25.07
C ARG A 234 -8.46 -1.54 25.46
N SER A 235 -7.25 -1.89 25.05
CA SER A 235 -6.06 -1.06 25.27
C SER A 235 -6.29 0.38 24.79
N PRO A 236 -5.97 1.42 25.58
CA PRO A 236 -6.20 2.82 25.21
C PRO A 236 -5.42 3.25 23.96
N GLN A 237 -4.34 2.52 23.62
CA GLN A 237 -3.56 2.77 22.42
C GLN A 237 -4.30 2.35 21.14
N VAL A 238 -5.19 1.36 21.21
CA VAL A 238 -6.04 0.98 20.08
C VAL A 238 -7.19 1.98 20.01
N ARG A 239 -7.27 2.74 18.92
CA ARG A 239 -8.28 3.78 18.72
C ARG A 239 -9.41 3.35 17.81
N MET A 240 -9.14 2.49 16.83
CA MET A 240 -10.15 1.98 15.90
C MET A 240 -9.86 0.52 15.57
N ILE A 241 -10.90 -0.20 15.16
CA ILE A 241 -10.82 -1.59 14.68
C ILE A 241 -11.21 -1.60 13.21
N GLU A 242 -10.36 -2.19 12.37
CA GLU A 242 -10.59 -2.28 10.92
C GLU A 242 -10.65 -3.75 10.50
N ILE A 243 -11.80 -4.22 10.02
CA ILE A 243 -11.91 -5.54 9.42
C ILE A 243 -11.37 -5.47 7.99
N LYS A 244 -10.35 -6.25 7.66
CA LYS A 244 -9.79 -6.27 6.31
C LYS A 244 -10.47 -7.33 5.45
N MET A 245 -11.43 -6.89 4.65
CA MET A 245 -12.11 -7.73 3.67
C MET A 245 -11.21 -8.07 2.49
N SER A 246 -10.45 -7.10 1.98
CA SER A 246 -9.51 -7.29 0.88
C SER A 246 -8.49 -6.14 0.81
N GLN A 247 -7.45 -6.29 -0.01
CA GLN A 247 -6.47 -5.23 -0.31
C GLN A 247 -6.26 -5.12 -1.83
N GLY A 248 -5.94 -3.93 -2.34
CA GLY A 248 -5.88 -3.68 -3.78
C GLY A 248 -4.82 -4.48 -4.54
N ALA A 249 -3.72 -4.85 -3.88
CA ALA A 249 -2.64 -5.61 -4.52
C ALA A 249 -3.00 -7.08 -4.78
N LYS A 250 -3.94 -7.64 -4.02
CA LYS A 250 -4.39 -9.04 -4.17
C LYS A 250 -5.80 -9.25 -3.61
N PRO A 251 -6.84 -8.63 -4.21
CA PRO A 251 -8.21 -8.82 -3.76
C PRO A 251 -8.61 -10.28 -3.90
N GLY A 252 -9.43 -10.80 -2.97
CA GLY A 252 -9.88 -12.19 -2.99
C GLY A 252 -8.85 -13.23 -2.54
N HIS A 253 -7.65 -12.81 -2.11
CA HIS A 253 -6.63 -13.70 -1.56
C HIS A 253 -6.15 -13.25 -0.18
N GLY A 254 -5.87 -14.21 0.70
CA GLY A 254 -5.41 -13.91 2.06
C GLY A 254 -3.98 -13.37 2.13
N GLY A 255 -3.61 -12.82 3.30
CA GLY A 255 -2.25 -12.52 3.70
C GLY A 255 -1.28 -13.68 3.44
N ILE A 256 -0.06 -13.38 2.98
CA ILE A 256 1.02 -14.37 2.81
C ILE A 256 2.25 -13.81 3.50
N LEU A 257 2.77 -14.52 4.49
CA LEU A 257 4.09 -14.27 5.03
C LEU A 257 4.95 -15.53 4.82
N PRO A 258 6.01 -15.46 3.99
CA PRO A 258 6.87 -16.61 3.74
C PRO A 258 7.53 -17.14 5.02
N LYS A 259 7.68 -18.47 5.12
CA LYS A 259 8.21 -19.19 6.30
C LYS A 259 9.54 -18.66 6.80
N HIS A 260 10.41 -18.25 5.88
CA HIS A 260 11.73 -17.73 6.20
C HIS A 260 11.71 -16.32 6.81
N LYS A 261 10.53 -15.68 6.87
CA LYS A 261 10.26 -14.45 7.63
C LYS A 261 9.45 -14.71 8.90
N VAL A 262 9.03 -15.95 9.18
CA VAL A 262 8.31 -16.29 10.42
C VAL A 262 9.34 -16.58 11.51
N THR A 263 9.75 -15.52 12.23
CA THR A 263 10.56 -15.64 13.44
C THR A 263 9.72 -16.13 14.62
N GLN A 264 10.38 -16.53 15.71
CA GLN A 264 9.70 -16.90 16.96
C GLN A 264 8.78 -15.77 17.45
N GLU A 265 9.27 -14.54 17.46
CA GLU A 265 8.48 -13.38 17.87
C GLU A 265 7.24 -13.18 16.98
N ILE A 266 7.36 -13.39 15.67
CA ILE A 266 6.23 -13.27 14.74
C ILE A 266 5.22 -14.40 14.97
N ALA A 267 5.71 -15.62 15.20
CA ALA A 267 4.88 -16.78 15.50
C ALA A 267 4.07 -16.56 16.79
N GLU A 268 4.70 -16.06 17.85
CA GLU A 268 4.07 -15.70 19.12
C GLU A 268 3.06 -14.56 18.96
N THR A 269 3.44 -13.48 18.27
CA THR A 269 2.57 -12.32 18.00
C THR A 269 1.30 -12.73 17.24
N ARG A 270 1.44 -13.63 16.26
CA ARG A 270 0.31 -14.04 15.41
C ARG A 270 -0.49 -15.20 15.97
N GLY A 271 0.09 -15.99 16.88
CA GLY A 271 -0.48 -17.26 17.33
C GLY A 271 -0.42 -18.33 16.25
N VAL A 272 0.72 -18.46 15.57
CA VAL A 272 0.97 -19.47 14.52
C VAL A 272 2.24 -20.27 14.82
N LEU A 273 2.44 -21.39 14.13
CA LEU A 273 3.65 -22.21 14.24
C LEU A 273 4.80 -21.64 13.41
N MET A 274 6.03 -21.89 13.85
CA MET A 274 7.24 -21.62 13.07
C MET A 274 7.47 -22.69 12.00
N GLY A 275 8.22 -22.34 10.95
CA GLY A 275 8.71 -23.30 9.94
C GLY A 275 7.82 -23.47 8.71
N GLU A 276 6.61 -22.91 8.72
CA GLU A 276 5.64 -22.98 7.63
C GLU A 276 5.29 -21.58 7.09
N ASP A 277 4.78 -21.54 5.86
CA ASP A 277 4.28 -20.29 5.28
C ASP A 277 3.00 -19.90 6.04
N CYS A 278 2.94 -18.65 6.51
CA CYS A 278 1.76 -18.14 7.18
C CYS A 278 0.80 -17.59 6.12
N ILE A 279 -0.14 -18.43 5.71
CA ILE A 279 -1.17 -18.13 4.71
C ILE A 279 -2.50 -17.90 5.43
N SER A 280 -3.13 -16.75 5.17
CA SER A 280 -4.48 -16.47 5.68
C SER A 280 -5.52 -17.06 4.74
N PRO A 281 -6.69 -17.48 5.24
CA PRO A 281 -7.82 -17.86 4.40
C PRO A 281 -8.21 -16.73 3.43
N SER A 282 -8.83 -17.05 2.30
CA SER A 282 -9.31 -16.03 1.35
C SER A 282 -10.55 -15.26 1.84
N ARG A 283 -11.25 -15.80 2.83
CA ARG A 283 -12.48 -15.24 3.42
C ARG A 283 -12.48 -15.33 4.94
N HIS A 284 -13.23 -14.44 5.58
CA HIS A 284 -13.49 -14.50 7.01
C HIS A 284 -14.35 -15.72 7.35
N SER A 285 -14.01 -16.44 8.41
CA SER A 285 -14.82 -17.56 8.92
C SER A 285 -15.90 -17.13 9.92
N ALA A 286 -15.94 -15.85 10.31
CA ALA A 286 -16.87 -15.34 11.32
C ALA A 286 -18.24 -14.95 10.73
N PHE A 287 -18.31 -14.78 9.41
CA PHE A 287 -19.53 -14.42 8.69
C PHE A 287 -19.41 -14.90 7.23
N SER A 288 -20.54 -15.22 6.62
CA SER A 288 -20.68 -15.63 5.22
C SER A 288 -21.67 -14.75 4.46
N THR A 289 -22.42 -13.89 5.15
CA THR A 289 -23.42 -13.01 4.56
C THR A 289 -23.21 -11.55 4.98
N PRO A 290 -23.73 -10.57 4.21
CA PRO A 290 -23.68 -9.17 4.61
C PRO A 290 -24.36 -8.87 5.96
N ILE A 291 -25.48 -9.53 6.28
CA ILE A 291 -26.15 -9.42 7.60
C ILE A 291 -25.25 -9.92 8.73
N GLU A 292 -24.65 -11.10 8.58
CA GLU A 292 -23.72 -11.64 9.59
C GLU A 292 -22.50 -10.74 9.76
N MET A 293 -22.01 -10.11 8.68
CA MET A 293 -20.94 -9.13 8.75
C MET A 293 -21.32 -7.91 9.61
N MET A 294 -22.56 -7.39 9.47
CA MET A 294 -23.05 -6.30 10.32
C MET A 294 -23.14 -6.72 11.79
N GLN A 295 -23.63 -7.92 12.08
CA GLN A 295 -23.67 -8.47 13.43
C GLN A 295 -22.25 -8.60 14.03
N PHE A 296 -21.28 -9.04 13.22
CA PHE A 296 -19.89 -9.12 13.64
C PHE A 296 -19.31 -7.73 13.96
N ILE A 297 -19.60 -6.70 13.16
CA ILE A 297 -19.21 -5.31 13.46
C ILE A 297 -19.77 -4.84 14.81
N ALA A 298 -21.05 -5.12 15.09
CA ALA A 298 -21.66 -4.80 16.38
C ALA A 298 -20.97 -5.53 17.54
N GLN A 299 -20.65 -6.81 17.37
CA GLN A 299 -19.93 -7.60 18.37
C GLN A 299 -18.53 -7.02 18.65
N LEU A 300 -17.75 -6.68 17.62
CA LEU A 300 -16.43 -6.06 17.81
C LEU A 300 -16.52 -4.71 18.51
N ARG A 301 -17.56 -3.92 18.22
CA ARG A 301 -17.80 -2.64 18.88
C ARG A 301 -18.04 -2.84 20.37
N GLU A 302 -18.89 -3.78 20.75
CA GLU A 302 -19.13 -4.12 22.15
C GLU A 302 -17.85 -4.59 22.86
N LEU A 303 -17.16 -5.57 22.27
CA LEU A 303 -15.95 -6.17 22.86
C LEU A 303 -14.80 -5.17 23.02
N SER A 304 -14.68 -4.21 22.10
CA SER A 304 -13.68 -3.12 22.16
C SER A 304 -14.01 -2.02 23.18
N GLY A 305 -15.19 -2.06 23.81
CA GLY A 305 -15.67 -1.04 24.74
C GLY A 305 -16.32 0.17 24.06
N GLY A 306 -16.78 0.03 22.81
CA GLY A 306 -17.50 1.06 22.06
C GLY A 306 -16.64 1.93 21.14
N LYS A 307 -15.47 1.43 20.73
CA LYS A 307 -14.58 2.11 19.78
C LYS A 307 -15.14 2.06 18.35
N PRO A 308 -14.70 2.95 17.44
CA PRO A 308 -15.11 2.90 16.05
C PRO A 308 -14.66 1.58 15.42
N VAL A 309 -15.62 0.90 14.78
CA VAL A 309 -15.39 -0.33 14.02
C VAL A 309 -15.82 -0.11 12.58
N GLY A 310 -14.89 -0.36 11.67
CA GLY A 310 -15.11 -0.24 10.24
C GLY A 310 -14.49 -1.40 9.49
N PHE A 311 -14.47 -1.29 8.17
CA PHE A 311 -13.81 -2.27 7.33
C PHE A 311 -13.08 -1.63 6.17
N LYS A 312 -12.09 -2.36 5.65
CA LYS A 312 -11.30 -2.00 4.49
C LYS A 312 -11.44 -3.01 3.39
N PHE A 313 -11.57 -2.51 2.16
CA PHE A 313 -11.67 -3.36 0.99
C PHE A 313 -11.23 -2.65 -0.28
N CYS A 314 -10.73 -3.43 -1.23
CA CYS A 314 -10.71 -3.05 -2.63
C CYS A 314 -12.01 -3.50 -3.29
N LEU A 315 -12.70 -2.58 -3.95
CA LEU A 315 -13.94 -2.88 -4.65
C LEU A 315 -13.68 -3.94 -5.72
N GLY A 316 -14.47 -5.01 -5.67
CA GLY A 316 -14.56 -6.05 -6.70
C GLY A 316 -15.93 -5.97 -7.34
N HIS A 317 -16.81 -6.90 -6.96
CA HIS A 317 -18.17 -6.93 -7.47
C HIS A 317 -19.04 -5.84 -6.81
N PRO A 318 -19.64 -4.92 -7.58
CA PRO A 318 -20.40 -3.80 -7.03
C PRO A 318 -21.65 -4.21 -6.22
N TRP A 319 -22.30 -5.32 -6.61
CA TRP A 319 -23.48 -5.85 -5.91
C TRP A 319 -23.16 -6.36 -4.52
N GLU A 320 -21.93 -6.83 -4.24
CA GLU A 320 -21.53 -7.26 -2.90
C GLU A 320 -21.53 -6.09 -1.92
N PHE A 321 -20.94 -4.95 -2.32
CA PHE A 321 -20.95 -3.74 -1.48
C PHE A 321 -22.38 -3.22 -1.26
N MET A 322 -23.19 -3.20 -2.32
CA MET A 322 -24.60 -2.85 -2.19
C MET A 322 -25.36 -3.86 -1.32
N GLY A 323 -24.96 -5.13 -1.27
CA GLY A 323 -25.49 -6.14 -0.36
C GLY A 323 -25.19 -5.82 1.11
N ILE A 324 -23.94 -5.40 1.40
CA ILE A 324 -23.56 -4.84 2.71
C ILE A 324 -24.43 -3.62 3.02
N ALA A 325 -24.63 -2.71 2.07
CA ALA A 325 -25.47 -1.54 2.28
C ALA A 325 -26.96 -1.89 2.52
N LYS A 326 -27.50 -2.93 1.88
CA LYS A 326 -28.85 -3.45 2.20
C LYS A 326 -28.91 -4.03 3.61
N ALA A 327 -27.90 -4.80 4.01
CA ALA A 327 -27.83 -5.33 5.37
C ALA A 327 -27.75 -4.22 6.43
N MET A 328 -27.09 -3.08 6.13
CA MET A 328 -27.10 -1.91 7.02
C MET A 328 -28.52 -1.36 7.23
N LEU A 329 -29.34 -1.29 6.16
CA LEU A 329 -30.72 -0.80 6.25
C LEU A 329 -31.62 -1.80 6.99
N GLU A 330 -31.46 -3.10 6.72
CA GLU A 330 -32.28 -4.16 7.30
C GLU A 330 -32.00 -4.35 8.80
N THR A 331 -30.73 -4.38 9.17
CA THR A 331 -30.31 -4.62 10.57
C THR A 331 -30.28 -3.35 11.41
N GLY A 332 -30.19 -2.17 10.79
CA GLY A 332 -29.93 -0.89 11.46
C GLY A 332 -28.52 -0.78 12.07
N ILE A 333 -27.63 -1.74 11.82
CA ILE A 333 -26.24 -1.72 12.29
C ILE A 333 -25.38 -1.09 11.20
N LEU A 334 -24.65 -0.04 11.57
CA LEU A 334 -23.75 0.68 10.66
C LEU A 334 -22.29 0.45 11.06
N PRO A 335 -21.35 0.30 10.10
CA PRO A 335 -19.94 0.55 10.36
C PRO A 335 -19.72 2.03 10.70
N ASP A 336 -18.73 2.33 11.52
CA ASP A 336 -18.34 3.70 11.83
C ASP A 336 -17.55 4.34 10.68
N PHE A 337 -16.84 3.51 9.92
CA PHE A 337 -16.10 3.93 8.73
C PHE A 337 -15.89 2.80 7.72
N ILE A 338 -15.53 3.20 6.50
CA ILE A 338 -15.15 2.30 5.41
C ILE A 338 -13.90 2.85 4.74
N VAL A 339 -12.83 2.06 4.66
CA VAL A 339 -11.63 2.42 3.91
C VAL A 339 -11.64 1.75 2.55
N VAL A 340 -11.69 2.56 1.49
CA VAL A 340 -11.61 2.10 0.11
C VAL A 340 -10.16 2.05 -0.33
N ASP A 341 -9.68 0.86 -0.64
CA ASP A 341 -8.31 0.62 -1.11
C ASP A 341 -8.30 0.42 -2.63
N GLY A 342 -7.56 1.26 -3.35
CA GLY A 342 -7.45 1.14 -4.80
C GLY A 342 -6.65 -0.06 -5.24
N LYS A 343 -7.01 -0.64 -6.40
CA LYS A 343 -6.25 -1.68 -7.13
C LYS A 343 -4.73 -1.46 -7.12
N GLU A 344 -4.32 -0.20 -7.23
CA GLU A 344 -2.93 0.21 -7.27
C GLU A 344 -2.18 0.05 -5.93
N GLY A 345 -2.83 -0.46 -4.88
CA GLY A 345 -2.28 -0.76 -3.55
C GLY A 345 -0.99 -1.60 -3.58
N GLY A 346 -0.25 -1.58 -2.47
CA GLY A 346 1.02 -2.30 -2.34
C GLY A 346 0.88 -3.65 -1.65
N THR A 347 1.90 -4.51 -1.78
CA THR A 347 2.00 -5.74 -1.00
C THR A 347 3.46 -6.15 -0.80
N GLY A 348 3.76 -6.85 0.30
CA GLY A 348 5.06 -7.48 0.50
C GLY A 348 5.25 -8.72 -0.38
N ALA A 349 4.17 -9.43 -0.71
CA ALA A 349 4.13 -10.63 -1.55
C ALA A 349 2.73 -10.83 -2.15
N ALA A 350 2.65 -11.03 -3.47
CA ALA A 350 1.44 -11.45 -4.18
C ALA A 350 1.83 -12.09 -5.53
N PRO A 351 0.96 -12.95 -6.10
CA PRO A 351 1.06 -13.35 -7.50
C PRO A 351 0.91 -12.16 -8.45
N VAL A 352 1.52 -12.25 -9.63
CA VAL A 352 1.53 -11.15 -10.62
C VAL A 352 0.13 -10.93 -11.20
N GLU A 353 -0.59 -12.00 -11.49
CA GLU A 353 -1.95 -11.94 -12.05
C GLU A 353 -2.91 -11.15 -11.14
N PHE A 354 -2.76 -11.33 -9.82
CA PHE A 354 -3.51 -10.58 -8.82
C PHE A 354 -3.11 -9.11 -8.78
N THR A 355 -1.81 -8.84 -8.89
CA THR A 355 -1.28 -7.47 -8.81
C THR A 355 -1.67 -6.65 -10.03
N ASP A 356 -1.76 -7.28 -11.21
CA ASP A 356 -1.95 -6.55 -12.47
C ASP A 356 -3.41 -6.51 -12.94
N HIS A 357 -4.24 -7.53 -12.63
CA HIS A 357 -5.54 -7.70 -13.29
C HIS A 357 -6.77 -7.82 -12.36
N ILE A 358 -6.59 -7.86 -11.03
CA ILE A 358 -7.72 -8.07 -10.09
C ILE A 358 -7.93 -6.85 -9.18
N GLY A 359 -9.11 -6.22 -9.27
CA GLY A 359 -9.56 -5.09 -8.42
C GLY A 359 -9.91 -3.82 -9.22
N VAL A 360 -10.63 -2.90 -8.58
CA VAL A 360 -11.02 -1.61 -9.18
C VAL A 360 -10.07 -0.49 -8.73
N PRO A 361 -9.65 0.43 -9.62
CA PRO A 361 -8.83 1.58 -9.23
C PRO A 361 -9.52 2.48 -8.20
N LEU A 362 -8.74 3.22 -7.40
CA LEU A 362 -9.25 3.96 -6.25
C LEU A 362 -10.38 4.93 -6.58
N ARG A 363 -10.28 5.69 -7.69
CA ARG A 363 -11.23 6.75 -8.00
C ARG A 363 -12.63 6.19 -8.24
N GLU A 364 -12.74 5.16 -9.06
CA GLU A 364 -13.99 4.49 -9.38
C GLU A 364 -14.56 3.77 -8.15
N GLY A 365 -13.71 3.07 -7.38
CA GLY A 365 -14.11 2.39 -6.16
C GLY A 365 -14.65 3.34 -5.10
N LEU A 366 -13.93 4.44 -4.84
CA LEU A 366 -14.30 5.44 -3.84
C LEU A 366 -15.61 6.15 -4.22
N LEU A 367 -15.73 6.56 -5.48
CA LEU A 367 -16.93 7.23 -5.97
C LEU A 367 -18.16 6.31 -5.88
N PHE A 368 -18.02 5.03 -6.23
CA PHE A 368 -19.11 4.06 -6.14
C PHE A 368 -19.61 3.89 -4.69
N VAL A 369 -18.67 3.76 -3.75
CA VAL A 369 -18.99 3.66 -2.31
C VAL A 369 -19.64 4.93 -1.81
N HIS A 370 -19.07 6.09 -2.13
CA HIS A 370 -19.61 7.40 -1.77
C HIS A 370 -21.05 7.57 -2.25
N ASN A 371 -21.29 7.34 -3.54
CA ASN A 371 -22.61 7.47 -4.15
C ASN A 371 -23.63 6.51 -3.55
N THR A 372 -23.23 5.26 -3.31
CA THR A 372 -24.13 4.28 -2.68
C THR A 372 -24.56 4.76 -1.29
N LEU A 373 -23.63 5.27 -0.47
CA LEU A 373 -23.98 5.79 0.85
C LEU A 373 -24.83 7.07 0.78
N VAL A 374 -24.59 7.96 -0.18
CA VAL A 374 -25.42 9.15 -0.41
C VAL A 374 -26.83 8.74 -0.83
N GLY A 375 -26.94 7.86 -1.83
CA GLY A 375 -28.21 7.34 -2.34
C GLY A 375 -29.05 6.62 -1.29
N LEU A 376 -28.46 6.20 -0.17
CA LEU A 376 -29.13 5.53 0.95
C LEU A 376 -29.32 6.41 2.19
N ASN A 377 -28.93 7.69 2.16
CA ASN A 377 -28.95 8.59 3.33
C ASN A 377 -28.12 8.05 4.51
N LEU A 378 -26.96 7.45 4.21
CA LEU A 378 -26.02 6.90 5.20
C LEU A 378 -24.68 7.66 5.24
N ARG A 379 -24.39 8.52 4.25
CA ARG A 379 -23.08 9.16 4.09
C ARG A 379 -22.67 10.07 5.26
N ASP A 380 -23.64 10.71 5.93
CA ASP A 380 -23.42 11.55 7.10
C ASP A 380 -23.00 10.74 8.35
N LYS A 381 -23.44 9.47 8.42
CA LYS A 381 -23.24 8.56 9.55
C LYS A 381 -21.97 7.71 9.46
N ILE A 382 -21.45 7.53 8.25
CA ILE A 382 -20.32 6.64 7.95
C ILE A 382 -19.20 7.45 7.29
N LYS A 383 -18.00 7.40 7.87
CA LYS A 383 -16.84 8.08 7.29
C LYS A 383 -16.09 7.22 6.28
N LEU A 384 -15.51 7.86 5.26
CA LEU A 384 -14.77 7.19 4.19
C LEU A 384 -13.27 7.50 4.26
N GLY A 385 -12.45 6.47 4.38
CA GLY A 385 -11.01 6.58 4.15
C GLY A 385 -10.64 6.16 2.74
N ALA A 386 -9.58 6.74 2.18
CA ALA A 386 -9.03 6.33 0.88
C ALA A 386 -7.59 5.86 1.02
N SER A 387 -7.24 4.73 0.41
CA SER A 387 -5.88 4.17 0.41
C SER A 387 -5.50 3.75 -1.01
N GLY A 388 -4.22 3.93 -1.37
CA GLY A 388 -3.75 3.66 -2.74
C GLY A 388 -2.34 4.19 -3.00
N LYS A 389 -2.15 4.95 -4.07
CA LYS A 389 -0.88 5.63 -4.40
C LYS A 389 -0.82 7.09 -3.92
N ILE A 390 -1.31 7.36 -2.71
CA ILE A 390 -1.38 8.71 -2.14
C ILE A 390 -0.05 9.08 -1.47
N VAL A 391 0.68 10.06 -2.03
CA VAL A 391 1.97 10.52 -1.48
C VAL A 391 2.16 12.04 -1.49
N SER A 392 1.31 12.77 -2.23
CA SER A 392 1.38 14.22 -2.38
C SER A 392 0.14 14.93 -1.84
N ALA A 393 0.23 16.26 -1.70
CA ALA A 393 -0.91 17.09 -1.33
C ALA A 393 -2.03 17.03 -2.39
N PHE A 394 -1.65 16.97 -3.66
CA PHE A 394 -2.61 16.86 -4.76
C PHE A 394 -3.36 15.51 -4.72
N ASP A 395 -2.67 14.41 -4.40
CA ASP A 395 -3.31 13.10 -4.27
C ASP A 395 -4.37 13.11 -3.14
N ILE A 396 -4.05 13.73 -2.01
CA ILE A 396 -4.98 13.89 -0.89
C ILE A 396 -6.19 14.74 -1.33
N ALA A 397 -5.95 15.91 -1.93
CA ALA A 397 -7.01 16.77 -2.40
C ALA A 397 -7.93 16.06 -3.42
N SER A 398 -7.34 15.24 -4.28
CA SER A 398 -8.02 14.45 -5.31
C SER A 398 -9.04 13.46 -4.74
N VAL A 399 -8.65 12.71 -3.71
CA VAL A 399 -9.55 11.72 -3.11
C VAL A 399 -10.59 12.36 -2.19
N LEU A 400 -10.25 13.44 -1.49
CA LEU A 400 -11.21 14.17 -0.65
C LEU A 400 -12.31 14.81 -1.50
N ALA A 401 -11.95 15.42 -2.62
CA ALA A 401 -12.90 16.07 -3.53
C ALA A 401 -13.97 15.13 -4.13
N ILE A 402 -13.68 13.82 -4.22
CA ILE A 402 -14.61 12.81 -4.75
C ILE A 402 -15.29 11.98 -3.65
N GLY A 403 -15.08 12.33 -2.38
CA GLY A 403 -15.92 11.84 -1.29
C GLY A 403 -15.23 11.17 -0.12
N ALA A 404 -13.90 11.06 -0.11
CA ALA A 404 -13.17 10.62 1.08
C ALA A 404 -13.18 11.70 2.18
N ASP A 405 -13.17 11.26 3.44
CA ASP A 405 -13.00 12.11 4.62
C ASP A 405 -11.54 12.16 5.10
N TRP A 406 -10.74 11.13 4.81
CA TRP A 406 -9.29 11.12 5.01
C TRP A 406 -8.57 10.20 4.01
N ALA A 407 -7.24 10.29 4.01
CA ALA A 407 -6.35 9.48 3.20
C ALA A 407 -5.34 8.70 4.05
N ASN A 408 -5.01 7.50 3.60
CA ASN A 408 -4.01 6.62 4.19
C ASN A 408 -2.88 6.36 3.19
N SER A 409 -1.62 6.38 3.65
CA SER A 409 -0.46 6.05 2.82
C SER A 409 0.36 4.94 3.46
N ALA A 410 0.61 3.86 2.71
CA ALA A 410 1.60 2.86 3.11
C ALA A 410 2.97 3.22 2.53
N ARG A 411 3.05 3.24 1.19
CA ARG A 411 4.33 3.39 0.46
C ARG A 411 4.98 4.76 0.67
N GLY A 412 4.21 5.84 0.85
CA GLY A 412 4.76 7.14 1.23
C GLY A 412 5.54 7.06 2.54
N PHE A 413 4.96 6.48 3.58
CA PHE A 413 5.66 6.29 4.85
C PHE A 413 6.80 5.26 4.78
N MET A 414 6.69 4.23 3.92
CA MET A 414 7.83 3.35 3.63
C MET A 414 9.01 4.12 3.01
N PHE A 415 8.75 5.02 2.06
CA PHE A 415 9.79 5.88 1.48
C PHE A 415 10.36 6.84 2.52
N ALA A 416 9.53 7.41 3.40
CA ALA A 416 9.98 8.30 4.47
C ALA A 416 11.01 7.61 5.40
N ILE A 417 10.81 6.33 5.73
CA ILE A 417 11.76 5.54 6.54
C ILE A 417 12.92 4.95 5.75
N GLY A 418 12.98 5.14 4.42
CA GLY A 418 14.13 4.77 3.59
C GLY A 418 13.93 3.58 2.64
N CYS A 419 12.69 3.21 2.30
CA CYS A 419 12.45 2.31 1.17
C CYS A 419 12.98 2.94 -0.12
N ILE A 420 13.66 2.16 -0.96
CA ILE A 420 14.18 2.61 -2.27
C ILE A 420 13.44 1.98 -3.45
N GLN A 421 12.30 1.32 -3.21
CA GLN A 421 11.55 0.58 -4.24
C GLN A 421 12.36 -0.57 -4.88
N SER A 422 13.15 -1.31 -4.07
CA SER A 422 13.95 -2.45 -4.57
C SER A 422 13.10 -3.66 -5.01
N GLN A 423 11.81 -3.70 -4.64
CA GLN A 423 10.86 -4.78 -4.96
C GLN A 423 11.29 -6.18 -4.47
N SER A 424 12.21 -6.24 -3.50
CA SER A 424 12.74 -7.49 -2.93
C SER A 424 12.09 -7.88 -1.59
N CYS A 425 10.94 -7.28 -1.25
CA CYS A 425 10.30 -7.36 0.07
C CYS A 425 9.98 -8.81 0.53
N HIS A 426 9.58 -9.67 -0.40
CA HIS A 426 9.24 -11.08 -0.14
C HIS A 426 10.47 -11.97 0.10
N THR A 427 11.67 -11.54 -0.32
CA THR A 427 12.90 -12.35 -0.28
C THR A 427 13.64 -12.31 1.06
N ASN A 428 13.18 -11.48 1.98
CA ASN A 428 13.87 -11.12 3.22
C ASN A 428 15.21 -10.37 3.05
N LYS A 429 15.58 -9.98 1.82
CA LYS A 429 16.86 -9.32 1.50
C LYS A 429 16.70 -7.81 1.24
N CYS A 430 15.76 -7.14 1.90
CA CYS A 430 15.58 -5.70 1.76
C CYS A 430 16.90 -4.97 2.09
N PRO A 431 17.43 -4.14 1.17
CA PRO A 431 18.75 -3.52 1.35
C PRO A 431 18.74 -2.42 2.42
N THR A 432 17.59 -1.84 2.72
CA THR A 432 17.46 -0.68 3.63
C THR A 432 16.88 -1.05 4.99
N GLY A 433 16.69 -2.34 5.28
CA GLY A 433 16.20 -2.82 6.57
C GLY A 433 14.69 -2.62 6.80
N VAL A 434 13.94 -2.12 5.81
CA VAL A 434 12.49 -1.86 5.94
C VAL A 434 11.66 -3.15 5.95
N ALA A 435 11.85 -4.02 4.96
CA ALA A 435 11.01 -5.20 4.73
C ALA A 435 11.80 -6.52 4.90
N THR A 436 12.39 -6.71 6.08
CA THR A 436 13.25 -7.85 6.40
C THR A 436 13.18 -8.21 7.88
N GLN A 437 13.42 -9.48 8.18
CA GLN A 437 13.60 -10.03 9.51
C GLN A 437 15.07 -10.33 9.83
N ASP A 438 16.00 -10.06 8.90
CA ASP A 438 17.46 -10.20 9.11
C ASP A 438 18.00 -9.07 10.01
N PRO A 439 18.48 -9.36 11.24
CA PRO A 439 18.98 -8.34 12.17
C PRO A 439 20.10 -7.47 11.58
N LEU A 440 20.98 -8.05 10.75
CA LEU A 440 22.10 -7.33 10.13
C LEU A 440 21.65 -6.30 9.10
N ARG A 441 20.46 -6.48 8.52
CA ARG A 441 19.85 -5.52 7.60
C ARG A 441 18.99 -4.52 8.36
N GLN A 442 18.26 -4.97 9.39
CA GLN A 442 17.43 -4.08 10.22
C GLN A 442 18.25 -2.98 10.90
N ARG A 443 19.51 -3.23 11.26
CA ARG A 443 20.40 -2.22 11.86
C ARG A 443 20.61 -0.97 10.99
N ALA A 444 20.41 -1.07 9.67
CA ALA A 444 20.52 0.08 8.77
C ALA A 444 19.39 1.11 8.99
N LEU A 445 18.29 0.69 9.59
CA LEU A 445 17.13 1.53 9.89
C LEU A 445 17.24 2.05 11.33
N VAL A 446 17.83 3.24 11.49
CA VAL A 446 18.01 3.91 12.79
C VAL A 446 16.69 4.55 13.24
N VAL A 447 16.06 3.95 14.26
CA VAL A 447 14.68 4.27 14.68
C VAL A 447 14.48 5.77 15.00
N PRO A 448 15.31 6.44 15.83
CA PRO A 448 15.09 7.86 16.12
C PRO A 448 15.13 8.78 14.89
N ASP A 449 16.07 8.57 13.96
CA ASP A 449 16.14 9.31 12.68
C ASP A 449 14.89 9.04 11.83
N LYS A 450 14.49 7.77 11.70
CA LYS A 450 13.34 7.41 10.87
C LYS A 450 12.01 7.87 11.46
N ALA A 451 11.88 7.92 12.78
CA ALA A 451 10.70 8.47 13.44
C ALA A 451 10.52 9.96 13.14
N GLN A 452 11.61 10.75 13.17
CA GLN A 452 11.56 12.16 12.78
C GLN A 452 11.18 12.32 11.32
N ARG A 453 11.68 11.44 10.44
CA ARG A 453 11.31 11.45 9.01
C ARG A 453 9.83 11.17 8.77
N VAL A 454 9.24 10.26 9.55
CA VAL A 454 7.80 9.97 9.51
C VAL A 454 6.98 11.20 9.91
N LEU A 455 7.36 11.85 11.02
CA LEU A 455 6.76 13.11 11.46
C LEU A 455 6.85 14.19 10.37
N ASN A 456 8.06 14.44 9.86
CA ASN A 456 8.31 15.47 8.85
C ASN A 456 7.54 15.21 7.56
N PHE A 457 7.51 13.97 7.08
CA PHE A 457 6.77 13.61 5.87
C PHE A 457 5.28 13.92 6.01
N HIS A 458 4.68 13.55 7.13
CA HIS A 458 3.29 13.87 7.45
C HIS A 458 3.07 15.39 7.51
N HIS A 459 3.82 16.09 8.37
CA HIS A 459 3.68 17.52 8.60
C HIS A 459 3.87 18.34 7.32
N ASN A 460 4.95 18.11 6.58
CA ASN A 460 5.26 18.83 5.35
C ASN A 460 4.27 18.51 4.23
N THR A 461 3.66 17.32 4.24
CA THR A 461 2.59 16.99 3.28
C THR A 461 1.30 17.74 3.61
N LEU A 462 0.91 17.83 4.88
CA LEU A 462 -0.26 18.61 5.29
C LEU A 462 -0.05 20.12 5.13
N ARG A 463 1.17 20.62 5.36
CA ARG A 463 1.54 22.02 5.06
C ARG A 463 1.35 22.34 3.58
N ALA A 464 1.88 21.50 2.69
CA ALA A 464 1.70 21.68 1.26
C ALA A 464 0.22 21.59 0.84
N LEU A 465 -0.59 20.79 1.54
CA LEU A 465 -2.03 20.77 1.33
C LEU A 465 -2.70 22.07 1.80
N ALA A 466 -2.32 22.63 2.95
CA ALA A 466 -2.82 23.91 3.43
C ALA A 466 -2.50 25.05 2.45
N GLU A 467 -1.27 25.08 1.92
CA GLU A 467 -0.85 26.05 0.90
C GLU A 467 -1.67 25.89 -0.40
N MET A 468 -1.93 24.64 -0.83
CA MET A 468 -2.76 24.34 -2.00
C MET A 468 -4.22 24.76 -1.80
N LEU A 469 -4.80 24.49 -0.63
CA LEU A 469 -6.17 24.88 -0.28
C LEU A 469 -6.31 26.41 -0.25
N ALA A 470 -5.37 27.10 0.41
CA ALA A 470 -5.32 28.54 0.45
C ALA A 470 -5.29 29.15 -0.95
N ALA A 471 -4.43 28.63 -1.85
CA ALA A 471 -4.37 29.04 -3.25
C ALA A 471 -5.68 28.77 -4.02
N ALA A 472 -6.39 27.69 -3.68
CA ALA A 472 -7.72 27.37 -4.22
C ALA A 472 -8.85 28.19 -3.58
N GLY A 473 -8.57 29.05 -2.60
CA GLY A 473 -9.58 29.84 -1.89
C GLY A 473 -10.33 29.08 -0.80
N LEU A 474 -9.78 27.96 -0.32
CA LEU A 474 -10.38 27.08 0.68
C LEU A 474 -9.59 27.16 1.99
N GLU A 475 -10.31 27.15 3.11
CA GLU A 475 -9.74 27.24 4.46
C GLU A 475 -9.60 25.87 5.13
N HIS A 476 -10.40 24.89 4.72
CA HIS A 476 -10.38 23.55 5.31
C HIS A 476 -10.56 22.44 4.26
N PRO A 477 -9.87 21.28 4.37
CA PRO A 477 -10.00 20.17 3.43
C PRO A 477 -11.44 19.67 3.23
N ALA A 478 -12.30 19.80 4.24
CA ALA A 478 -13.72 19.44 4.15
C ALA A 478 -14.54 20.28 3.15
N GLN A 479 -14.00 21.41 2.68
CA GLN A 479 -14.62 22.24 1.64
C GLN A 479 -14.24 21.78 0.23
N LEU A 480 -13.30 20.81 0.09
CA LEU A 480 -12.99 20.25 -1.20
C LEU A 480 -14.22 19.54 -1.77
N GLU A 481 -14.41 19.72 -3.07
CA GLU A 481 -15.54 19.23 -3.83
C GLU A 481 -15.04 18.95 -5.24
N ALA A 482 -15.71 18.05 -5.96
CA ALA A 482 -15.34 17.66 -7.31
C ALA A 482 -15.31 18.83 -8.32
N LYS A 483 -15.95 19.97 -8.01
CA LYS A 483 -15.88 21.18 -8.85
C LYS A 483 -14.52 21.90 -8.79
N HIS A 484 -13.70 21.64 -7.76
CA HIS A 484 -12.40 22.28 -7.59
C HIS A 484 -11.28 21.62 -8.42
N LEU A 485 -11.52 20.38 -8.87
CA LEU A 485 -10.53 19.60 -9.63
C LEU A 485 -10.92 19.49 -11.09
N VAL A 486 -9.90 19.50 -11.93
CA VAL A 486 -10.02 19.51 -13.39
C VAL A 486 -9.16 18.40 -13.96
N ARG A 487 -9.67 17.73 -14.99
CA ARG A 487 -8.91 16.76 -15.79
C ARG A 487 -8.97 17.13 -17.25
N ARG A 488 -7.84 17.03 -17.93
CA ARG A 488 -7.76 17.07 -19.38
C ARG A 488 -8.26 15.75 -19.95
N ILE A 489 -9.31 15.80 -20.77
CA ILE A 489 -9.90 14.63 -21.43
C ILE A 489 -9.24 14.40 -22.78
N SER A 490 -8.96 15.48 -23.50
CA SER A 490 -8.35 15.45 -24.82
C SER A 490 -7.40 16.64 -25.00
N ALA A 491 -6.77 16.74 -26.17
CA ALA A 491 -5.90 17.87 -26.51
C ALA A 491 -6.63 19.24 -26.39
N THR A 492 -7.95 19.26 -26.58
CA THR A 492 -8.74 20.49 -26.63
C THR A 492 -9.77 20.62 -25.50
N GLU A 493 -10.04 19.56 -24.74
CA GLU A 493 -11.11 19.54 -23.75
C GLU A 493 -10.59 19.27 -22.32
N ILE A 494 -11.00 20.13 -21.40
CA ILE A 494 -10.88 19.94 -19.95
C ILE A 494 -12.28 19.81 -19.34
N LYS A 495 -12.43 18.98 -18.31
CA LYS A 495 -13.67 18.85 -17.54
C LYS A 495 -13.42 18.91 -16.06
N LEU A 496 -14.37 19.49 -15.32
CA LEU A 496 -14.38 19.38 -13.87
C LEU A 496 -14.68 17.93 -13.47
N PHE A 497 -14.16 17.47 -12.34
CA PHE A 497 -14.51 16.14 -11.82
C PHE A 497 -16.02 16.02 -11.61
N SER A 498 -16.69 17.10 -11.20
CA SER A 498 -18.15 17.17 -11.07
C SER A 498 -18.93 16.95 -12.38
N GLN A 499 -18.29 17.15 -13.54
CA GLN A 499 -18.89 16.93 -14.86
C GLN A 499 -18.52 15.55 -15.45
N MET A 500 -17.43 14.95 -14.99
CA MET A 500 -16.97 13.64 -15.46
C MET A 500 -17.62 12.48 -14.72
N HIS A 501 -17.95 12.69 -13.46
CA HIS A 501 -18.44 11.67 -12.56
C HIS A 501 -19.94 11.82 -12.32
N VAL A 502 -20.63 10.69 -12.21
CA VAL A 502 -22.02 10.65 -11.76
C VAL A 502 -22.02 10.79 -10.24
N PHE A 503 -22.83 11.69 -9.70
CA PHE A 503 -23.08 11.83 -8.26
C PHE A 503 -24.55 11.57 -7.98
N LEU A 504 -24.84 10.57 -7.14
CA LEU A 504 -26.22 10.28 -6.71
C LEU A 504 -26.70 11.32 -5.71
N LYS A 505 -28.01 11.58 -5.70
CA LYS A 505 -28.68 12.45 -4.75
C LYS A 505 -29.05 11.68 -3.48
N PRO A 506 -29.19 12.38 -2.34
CA PRO A 506 -29.68 11.77 -1.10
C PRO A 506 -30.99 11.00 -1.30
N GLY A 507 -31.00 9.72 -0.89
CA GLY A 507 -32.19 8.86 -0.93
C GLY A 507 -32.56 8.28 -2.30
N GLU A 508 -31.79 8.56 -3.34
CA GLU A 508 -32.10 8.15 -4.72
C GLU A 508 -32.17 6.63 -4.91
N LEU A 509 -31.40 5.84 -4.17
CA LEU A 509 -31.47 4.37 -4.20
C LEU A 509 -32.67 3.81 -3.42
N LEU A 510 -33.34 4.63 -2.61
CA LEU A 510 -34.52 4.25 -1.82
C LEU A 510 -35.83 4.50 -2.58
N THR A 511 -35.85 5.44 -3.53
CA THR A 511 -37.06 5.83 -4.28
C THR A 511 -37.32 4.98 -5.52
N GLY A 512 -36.31 4.24 -6.01
CA GLY A 512 -36.40 3.42 -7.23
C GLY A 512 -36.17 4.19 -8.53
N GLU A 513 -36.08 5.52 -8.49
CA GLU A 513 -35.77 6.38 -9.63
C GLU A 513 -34.29 6.77 -9.61
N VAL A 514 -33.42 5.82 -9.98
CA VAL A 514 -31.97 5.99 -9.89
C VAL A 514 -31.39 6.57 -11.19
N ASN A 515 -30.77 7.75 -11.11
CA ASN A 515 -29.94 8.29 -12.18
C ASN A 515 -28.70 7.41 -12.38
N GLY A 516 -28.68 6.67 -13.49
CA GLY A 516 -27.58 5.81 -13.87
C GLY A 516 -27.97 4.33 -13.85
N GLN A 517 -28.12 3.77 -15.04
CA GLN A 517 -28.49 2.37 -15.25
C GLN A 517 -27.58 1.40 -14.50
N PHE A 518 -26.29 1.73 -14.35
CA PHE A 518 -25.33 0.94 -13.60
C PHE A 518 -25.71 0.80 -12.12
N TYR A 519 -25.96 1.90 -11.40
CA TYR A 519 -26.31 1.86 -9.98
C TYR A 519 -27.64 1.14 -9.76
N SER A 520 -28.65 1.42 -10.57
CA SER A 520 -29.95 0.73 -10.50
C SER A 520 -29.80 -0.78 -10.66
N ARG A 521 -29.04 -1.23 -11.67
CA ARG A 521 -28.85 -2.67 -11.93
C ARG A 521 -28.09 -3.35 -10.80
N MET A 522 -27.00 -2.75 -10.34
CA MET A 522 -26.22 -3.31 -9.22
C MET A 522 -27.06 -3.38 -7.93
N TRP A 523 -27.92 -2.39 -7.69
CA TRP A 523 -28.82 -2.36 -6.54
C TRP A 523 -29.88 -3.46 -6.60
N GLN A 524 -30.42 -3.75 -7.78
CA GLN A 524 -31.37 -4.85 -7.99
C GLN A 524 -30.70 -6.23 -7.84
N LEU A 525 -29.44 -6.38 -8.27
CA LEU A 525 -28.68 -7.62 -8.11
C LEU A 525 -28.31 -7.91 -6.64
N ALA A 526 -28.07 -6.85 -5.85
CA ALA A 526 -27.56 -6.96 -4.49
C ALA A 526 -28.53 -7.64 -3.52
N ARG A 527 -27.99 -8.36 -2.55
CA ARG A 527 -28.73 -9.12 -1.52
C ARG A 527 -28.15 -8.86 -0.14
N ALA A 528 -28.99 -8.74 0.88
CA ALA A 528 -28.53 -8.59 2.27
C ALA A 528 -28.14 -9.94 2.89
N ASP A 529 -28.76 -11.02 2.43
CA ASP A 529 -28.61 -12.39 2.93
C ASP A 529 -27.52 -13.20 2.21
N SER A 530 -26.92 -12.66 1.13
CA SER A 530 -25.87 -13.34 0.36
C SER A 530 -24.97 -12.34 -0.37
N PHE A 531 -23.70 -12.69 -0.55
CA PHE A 531 -22.79 -11.95 -1.45
C PHE A 531 -23.00 -12.32 -2.93
N GLU A 532 -23.70 -13.42 -3.21
CA GLU A 532 -24.09 -13.80 -4.57
C GLU A 532 -25.21 -12.88 -5.09
N PRO A 533 -25.22 -12.54 -6.38
CA PRO A 533 -26.28 -11.71 -6.96
C PRO A 533 -27.61 -12.48 -7.09
N HIS A 534 -28.72 -11.75 -7.21
CA HIS A 534 -30.00 -12.35 -7.62
C HIS A 534 -29.89 -13.00 -9.00
N SER A 535 -30.05 -14.33 -9.06
CA SER A 535 -29.92 -15.14 -10.28
C SER A 535 -30.89 -14.73 -11.40
N GLU A 536 -32.10 -14.30 -11.06
CA GLU A 536 -33.15 -13.92 -12.01
C GLU A 536 -32.90 -12.56 -12.68
N VAL A 537 -32.13 -11.68 -12.03
CA VAL A 537 -31.77 -10.34 -12.56
C VAL A 537 -30.40 -10.38 -13.26
N ALA A 538 -29.62 -11.43 -13.02
CA ALA A 538 -28.28 -11.62 -13.59
C ALA A 538 -28.29 -12.19 -15.01
N ALA A 539 -29.34 -12.95 -15.38
CA ALA A 539 -29.60 -13.45 -16.74
C ALA A 539 -30.21 -12.36 -17.62
#